data_AF-A0A7S0F0Y6-F1
#
_entry.id   AF-A0A7S0F0Y6-F1
#
_cell.length_a   1.000
_cell.length_b   1.000
_cell.length_c   1.000
_cell.angle_alpha   90.00
_cell.angle_beta   90.00
_cell.angle_gamma   90.00
#
_symmetry.space_group_name_H-M   'P 1'
#
loop_
_entity.id
_entity.type
_entity.pdbx_description
1 polymer ?
#
loop_
_entity_poly.entity_id
_entity_poly.type
_entity_poly.pdbx_seq_one_letter_code
_entity_poly.pdbx_strand_id
1 'polypeptide(L)'
;SKFLDTEDLEKLQVFAVATRRMNQKKANEDGENSSSFVLIGQNADRPLRTKIHQCISRCLPFFRSTTETKRNAGGNDGTSCAIRVERKEKKHIKSSELNKKNERRAAMPQRFKIEDGGYWYTIFALRKERVEHLEAIARLADSLQVPNSYFSYHGTKDKVGI
;
A
#
# COMPACT_ATOMS: atom_id res chain seq x y z
N SER A 1 -2.05 18.67 14.10
CA SER A 1 -3.13 17.72 14.45
C SER A 1 -2.82 16.37 13.82
N LYS A 2 -2.89 15.28 14.57
CA LYS A 2 -2.79 13.93 14.00
C LYS A 2 -4.18 13.58 13.43
N PHE A 3 -4.25 13.15 12.17
CA PHE A 3 -5.51 12.80 11.50
C PHE A 3 -5.99 11.39 11.83
N LEU A 4 -5.03 10.53 12.17
CA LEU A 4 -5.20 9.14 12.55
C LEU A 4 -4.30 8.90 13.75
N ASP A 5 -4.76 8.06 14.67
CA ASP A 5 -3.92 7.60 15.78
C ASP A 5 -2.91 6.57 15.27
N THR A 6 -1.88 6.30 16.07
CA THR A 6 -0.83 5.33 15.72
C THR A 6 -1.39 3.95 15.43
N GLU A 7 -2.43 3.54 16.18
CA GLU A 7 -3.11 2.26 15.97
C GLU A 7 -3.76 2.18 14.58
N ASP A 8 -4.38 3.26 14.11
CA ASP A 8 -5.00 3.32 12.77
C ASP A 8 -3.95 3.27 11.66
N LEU A 9 -2.80 3.90 11.87
CA LEU A 9 -1.68 3.87 10.92
C LEU A 9 -1.07 2.46 10.83
N GLU A 10 -0.88 1.79 11.97
CA GLU A 10 -0.39 0.41 12.02
C GLU A 10 -1.37 -0.55 11.34
N LYS A 11 -2.67 -0.43 11.63
CA LYS A 11 -3.74 -1.18 10.97
C LYS A 11 -3.68 -1.00 9.45
N LEU A 12 -3.55 0.24 8.97
CA LEU A 12 -3.47 0.54 7.55
C LEU A 12 -2.19 -0.02 6.91
N GLN A 13 -1.06 0.05 7.61
CA GLN A 13 0.22 -0.50 7.14
C GLN A 13 0.18 -2.03 7.03
N VAL A 14 -0.29 -2.71 8.07
CA VAL A 14 -0.44 -4.17 8.08
C VAL A 14 -1.39 -4.62 6.97
N PHE A 15 -2.53 -3.93 6.81
CA PHE A 15 -3.47 -4.18 5.72
C PHE A 15 -2.82 -3.96 4.34
N ALA A 16 -2.02 -2.91 4.17
CA ALA A 16 -1.33 -2.63 2.92
C ALA A 16 -0.31 -3.71 2.53
N VAL A 17 0.43 -4.24 3.51
CA VAL A 17 1.38 -5.33 3.30
C VAL A 17 0.65 -6.65 3.02
N ALA A 18 -0.41 -6.97 3.78
CA ALA A 18 -1.17 -8.20 3.63
C ALA A 18 -1.88 -8.28 2.27
N THR A 19 -2.57 -7.21 1.86
CA THR A 19 -3.29 -7.16 0.57
C THR A 19 -2.37 -7.19 -0.64
N ARG A 20 -1.08 -6.88 -0.48
CA ARG A 20 -0.06 -6.97 -1.54
C ARG A 20 0.34 -8.42 -1.84
N ARG A 21 0.42 -9.28 -0.82
CA ARG A 21 0.76 -10.72 -0.92
C ARG A 21 -0.35 -11.55 -1.56
N MET A 22 -1.60 -11.12 -1.41
CA MET A 22 -2.77 -11.80 -1.99
C MET A 22 -2.79 -11.88 -3.53
N ASN A 23 -1.97 -11.11 -4.26
CA ASN A 23 -1.89 -11.21 -5.72
C ASN A 23 -1.07 -12.39 -6.24
N GLN A 24 -0.22 -13.01 -5.42
CA GLN A 24 0.70 -14.05 -5.88
C GLN A 24 0.25 -15.48 -5.53
N LYS A 25 -0.63 -15.63 -4.52
CA LYS A 25 -1.24 -16.91 -4.19
C LYS A 25 -2.72 -16.88 -4.57
N LYS A 26 -3.03 -17.28 -5.81
CA LYS A 26 -4.33 -17.94 -6.03
C LYS A 26 -4.35 -19.11 -5.04
N ALA A 27 -5.34 -19.09 -4.15
CA ALA A 27 -5.84 -20.23 -3.38
C ALA A 27 -4.77 -21.25 -2.97
N ASN A 28 -4.20 -21.09 -1.78
CA ASN A 28 -3.98 -22.27 -0.97
C ASN A 28 -4.50 -21.96 0.42
N GLU A 29 -5.35 -22.89 0.86
CA GLU A 29 -6.24 -22.83 2.00
C GLU A 29 -5.51 -22.71 3.34
N ASP A 30 -6.34 -22.42 4.34
CA ASP A 30 -6.11 -22.46 5.78
C ASP A 30 -5.39 -21.28 6.45
N GLY A 31 -6.18 -20.55 7.24
CA GLY A 31 -5.70 -19.88 8.45
C GLY A 31 -5.92 -18.37 8.51
N GLU A 32 -6.90 -17.96 9.31
CA GLU A 32 -7.11 -16.62 9.89
C GLU A 32 -7.49 -15.45 8.96
N ASN A 33 -8.79 -15.13 8.98
CA ASN A 33 -9.43 -13.82 8.80
C ASN A 33 -8.56 -12.67 8.24
N SER A 34 -8.05 -12.82 7.02
CA SER A 34 -7.56 -11.66 6.27
C SER A 34 -8.79 -10.89 5.79
N SER A 35 -9.26 -9.96 6.63
CA SER A 35 -10.41 -9.12 6.29
C SER A 35 -10.14 -8.38 4.98
N SER A 36 -11.11 -8.35 4.07
CA SER A 36 -10.99 -7.68 2.76
C SER A 36 -10.91 -6.14 2.87
N PHE A 37 -11.03 -5.62 4.09
CA PHE A 37 -11.00 -4.22 4.43
C PHE A 37 -10.39 -3.99 5.81
N VAL A 38 -10.01 -2.75 6.08
CA VAL A 38 -9.62 -2.25 7.41
C VAL A 38 -10.46 -1.03 7.77
N LEU A 39 -10.80 -0.89 9.05
CA LEU A 39 -11.52 0.27 9.58
C LEU A 39 -10.54 1.19 10.31
N ILE A 40 -10.55 2.47 9.97
CA ILE A 40 -9.72 3.52 10.60
C ILE A 40 -10.56 4.78 10.87
N GLY A 41 -10.05 5.71 11.68
CA GLY A 41 -10.67 7.01 11.91
C GLY A 41 -12.03 6.89 12.58
N GLN A 42 -12.12 6.01 13.58
CA GLN A 42 -13.35 5.82 14.36
C GLN A 42 -13.75 7.15 15.03
N ASN A 43 -15.02 7.51 14.90
CA ASN A 43 -15.60 8.73 15.44
C ASN A 43 -15.00 10.04 14.89
N ALA A 44 -14.26 9.99 13.77
CA ALA A 44 -13.79 11.19 13.10
C ALA A 44 -14.95 12.06 12.63
N ASP A 45 -14.86 13.37 12.82
CA ASP A 45 -15.85 14.34 12.34
C ASP A 45 -15.88 14.41 10.79
N ARG A 46 -16.92 15.03 10.23
CA ARG A 46 -17.06 15.13 8.77
C ARG A 46 -15.83 15.77 8.09
N PRO A 47 -15.28 16.90 8.58
CA PRO A 47 -14.07 17.51 8.04
C PRO A 47 -12.84 16.58 8.05
N LEU A 48 -12.56 15.90 9.17
CA LEU A 48 -11.43 14.98 9.29
C LEU A 48 -11.62 13.77 8.37
N ARG A 49 -12.83 13.22 8.27
CA ARG A 49 -13.09 12.12 7.33
C ARG A 49 -12.78 12.50 5.90
N THR A 50 -13.20 13.69 5.46
CA THR A 50 -12.87 14.18 4.11
C THR A 50 -11.36 14.30 3.92
N LYS A 51 -10.61 14.80 4.91
CA LYS A 51 -9.15 14.87 4.84
C LYS A 51 -8.51 13.49 4.75
N ILE A 52 -8.97 12.52 5.55
CA ILE A 52 -8.48 11.14 5.51
C ILE A 52 -8.76 10.51 4.13
N HIS A 53 -9.96 10.68 3.57
CA HIS A 53 -10.29 10.23 2.21
C HIS A 53 -9.36 10.84 1.15
N GLN A 54 -9.06 12.14 1.23
CA GLN A 54 -8.14 12.82 0.32
C GLN A 54 -6.71 12.27 0.47
N CYS A 55 -6.22 12.08 1.69
CA CYS A 55 -4.90 11.50 1.96
C CYS A 55 -4.78 10.07 1.41
N ILE A 56 -5.76 9.20 1.67
CA ILE A 56 -5.77 7.84 1.12
C ILE A 56 -5.78 7.89 -0.41
N SER A 57 -6.60 8.75 -1.01
CA SER A 57 -6.70 8.83 -2.47
C SER A 57 -5.41 9.32 -3.13
N ARG A 58 -4.68 10.22 -2.46
CA ARG A 58 -3.40 10.76 -2.95
C ARG A 58 -2.23 9.81 -2.72
N CYS A 59 -2.09 9.29 -1.51
CA CYS A 59 -0.93 8.51 -1.08
C CYS A 59 -1.06 7.01 -1.39
N LEU A 60 -2.29 6.49 -1.46
CA LEU A 60 -2.58 5.07 -1.63
C LEU A 60 -3.62 4.85 -2.75
N PRO A 61 -3.28 5.15 -4.02
CA PRO A 61 -4.24 5.19 -5.13
C PRO A 61 -4.90 3.83 -5.44
N PHE A 62 -4.30 2.73 -4.99
CA PHE A 62 -4.78 1.36 -5.12
C PHE A 62 -5.80 0.96 -4.04
N PHE A 63 -6.01 1.80 -3.01
CA PHE A 63 -7.11 1.64 -2.08
C PHE A 63 -8.29 2.53 -2.44
N ARG A 64 -9.47 2.05 -2.10
CA ARG A 64 -10.72 2.79 -2.05
C ARG A 64 -11.06 3.00 -0.58
N SER A 65 -11.51 4.19 -0.26
CA SER A 65 -12.01 4.51 1.07
C SER A 65 -13.50 4.86 0.98
N THR A 66 -14.29 4.29 1.88
CA THR A 66 -15.73 4.55 2.04
C THR A 66 -16.01 4.85 3.51
N THR A 67 -17.05 5.63 3.80
CA THR A 67 -17.49 5.87 5.17
C THR A 67 -18.51 4.81 5.55
N GLU A 68 -18.28 4.10 6.66
CA GLU A 68 -19.19 3.09 7.21
C GLU A 68 -19.75 3.59 8.55
N THR A 69 -21.07 3.59 8.66
CA THR A 69 -21.78 3.99 9.88
C THR A 69 -22.30 2.73 10.57
N LYS A 70 -21.71 2.36 11.70
CA LYS A 70 -22.22 1.24 12.50
C LYS A 70 -23.34 1.72 13.41
N ARG A 71 -24.53 1.13 13.26
CA ARG A 71 -25.58 1.21 14.28
C ARG A 71 -25.25 0.16 15.32
N ASN A 72 -24.90 0.58 16.53
CA ASN A 72 -24.74 -0.35 17.63
C ASN A 72 -26.11 -0.97 17.94
N ALA A 73 -26.21 -2.30 17.88
CA ALA A 73 -27.43 -3.04 18.19
C ALA A 73 -27.79 -3.03 19.70
N GLY A 74 -27.01 -2.33 20.54
CA GLY A 74 -27.23 -2.18 21.97
C GLY A 74 -27.17 -0.72 22.40
N GLY A 75 -28.33 -0.07 22.43
CA GLY A 75 -28.81 0.77 23.54
C GLY A 75 -28.02 1.98 24.06
N ASN A 76 -26.89 2.42 23.49
CA ASN A 76 -26.28 3.69 23.87
C ASN A 76 -25.94 4.54 22.64
N ASP A 77 -26.53 5.74 22.63
CA ASP A 77 -26.59 6.74 21.57
C ASP A 77 -25.22 7.30 21.17
N GLY A 78 -24.51 6.54 20.36
CA GLY A 78 -23.36 7.02 19.59
C GLY A 78 -23.35 6.35 18.23
N THR A 79 -23.71 7.08 17.17
CA THR A 79 -23.52 6.58 15.81
C THR A 79 -22.02 6.55 15.53
N SER A 80 -21.38 5.40 15.72
CA SER A 80 -19.95 5.27 15.44
C SER A 80 -19.73 5.27 13.94
N CYS A 81 -18.95 6.24 13.47
CA CYS A 81 -18.62 6.42 12.07
C CYS A 81 -17.15 6.05 11.88
N ALA A 82 -16.84 5.17 10.93
CA ALA A 82 -15.47 4.77 10.62
C ALA A 82 -15.22 4.89 9.11
N ILE A 83 -13.96 4.93 8.72
CA ILE A 83 -13.54 4.87 7.32
C ILE A 83 -13.10 3.45 7.02
N ARG A 84 -13.86 2.80 6.14
CA ARG A 84 -13.53 1.52 5.56
C ARG A 84 -12.55 1.73 4.42
N VAL A 85 -11.40 1.08 4.50
CA VAL A 85 -10.39 1.07 3.44
C VAL A 85 -10.34 -0.32 2.86
N GLU A 86 -10.60 -0.43 1.56
CA GLU A 86 -10.61 -1.68 0.81
C GLU A 86 -9.75 -1.55 -0.43
N ARG A 87 -9.27 -2.68 -0.96
CA ARG A 87 -8.47 -2.67 -2.19
C ARG A 87 -9.37 -2.43 -3.41
N LYS A 88 -8.95 -1.55 -4.31
CA LYS A 88 -9.59 -1.44 -5.63
C LYS A 88 -9.28 -2.72 -6.41
N GLU A 89 -10.31 -3.52 -6.67
CA GLU A 89 -10.21 -4.60 -7.64
C GLU A 89 -9.89 -3.98 -9.01
N LYS A 90 -8.83 -4.47 -9.66
CA LYS A 90 -8.63 -4.17 -11.08
C LYS A 90 -9.78 -4.84 -11.81
N LYS A 91 -10.80 -4.06 -12.22
CA LYS A 91 -11.74 -4.52 -13.25
C LYS A 91 -10.90 -5.09 -14.38
N HIS A 92 -11.15 -6.34 -14.75
CA HIS A 92 -10.49 -7.00 -15.87
C HIS A 92 -10.90 -6.22 -17.14
N ILE A 93 -10.15 -5.18 -17.49
CA ILE A 93 -10.39 -4.42 -18.71
C ILE A 93 -10.12 -5.42 -19.84
N LYS A 94 -11.17 -5.76 -20.58
CA LYS A 94 -11.06 -6.64 -21.76
C LYS A 94 -9.98 -6.04 -22.66
N SER A 95 -9.05 -6.89 -23.10
CA SER A 95 -7.87 -6.51 -23.90
C SER A 95 -8.22 -5.67 -25.14
N SER A 96 -9.45 -5.80 -25.68
CA SER A 96 -9.95 -5.02 -26.81
C SER A 96 -10.19 -3.53 -26.51
N GLU A 97 -10.45 -3.15 -25.25
CA GLU A 97 -10.57 -1.73 -24.87
C GLU A 97 -9.24 -1.09 -24.48
N LEU A 98 -8.21 -1.90 -24.19
CA LEU A 98 -6.87 -1.42 -23.86
C LEU A 98 -6.19 -0.75 -25.08
N ASN A 99 -6.39 -1.28 -26.29
CA ASN A 99 -5.72 -0.78 -27.49
C ASN A 99 -6.24 0.59 -27.96
N LYS A 100 -7.55 0.87 -27.86
CA LYS A 100 -8.08 2.20 -28.25
C LYS A 100 -7.65 3.33 -27.31
N LYS A 101 -7.29 3.01 -26.06
CA LYS A 101 -6.80 4.02 -25.09
C LYS A 101 -5.28 4.14 -25.07
N ASN A 102 -4.56 3.10 -25.47
CA ASN A 102 -3.09 3.11 -25.59
C ASN A 102 -2.59 3.84 -26.83
N GLU A 103 -3.33 3.90 -27.94
CA GLU A 103 -2.90 4.71 -29.09
C GLU A 103 -2.91 6.22 -28.79
N ARG A 104 -3.77 6.69 -27.88
CA ARG A 104 -3.75 8.07 -27.39
C ARG A 104 -2.82 8.28 -26.20
N ARG A 105 -2.22 7.21 -25.67
CA ARG A 105 -1.29 7.24 -24.55
C ARG A 105 -0.18 6.23 -24.81
N ALA A 106 0.77 6.63 -25.64
CA ALA A 106 2.17 6.21 -25.55
C ALA A 106 2.77 6.70 -24.20
N ALA A 107 2.08 6.43 -23.10
CA ALA A 107 2.48 6.77 -21.76
C ALA A 107 3.51 5.73 -21.33
N MET A 108 4.75 6.03 -21.70
CA MET A 108 5.93 5.86 -20.86
C MET A 108 5.55 5.61 -19.39
N PRO A 109 6.11 4.59 -18.70
CA PRO A 109 5.81 4.33 -17.30
C PRO A 109 5.91 5.65 -16.56
N GLN A 110 4.85 6.02 -15.85
CA GLN A 110 4.65 7.35 -15.28
C GLN A 110 5.80 7.60 -14.31
N ARG A 111 6.92 8.12 -14.83
CA ARG A 111 8.01 8.67 -14.04
C ARG A 111 7.30 9.73 -13.22
N PHE A 112 7.29 9.56 -11.91
CA PHE A 112 6.89 10.63 -10.99
C PHE A 112 7.90 11.75 -11.21
N LYS A 113 7.67 12.56 -12.25
CA LYS A 113 8.42 13.77 -12.52
C LYS A 113 7.93 14.76 -11.47
N ILE A 114 8.83 15.03 -10.54
CA ILE A 114 8.73 16.18 -9.65
C ILE A 114 8.94 17.40 -10.53
N GLU A 115 8.22 18.48 -10.23
CA GLU A 115 8.35 19.78 -10.92
C GLU A 115 9.80 20.33 -10.88
N ASP A 116 10.65 19.78 -9.99
CA ASP A 116 12.09 20.12 -9.83
C ASP A 116 13.08 19.07 -10.37
N GLY A 117 12.64 18.05 -11.11
CA GLY A 117 13.53 17.14 -11.85
C GLY A 117 14.38 16.14 -11.02
N GLY A 118 14.19 16.05 -9.69
CA GLY A 118 14.88 15.08 -8.83
C GLY A 118 14.22 13.69 -8.77
N TYR A 119 15.01 12.67 -8.43
CA TYR A 119 14.51 11.33 -8.03
C TYR A 119 14.48 11.23 -6.50
N TRP A 120 13.41 10.68 -5.92
CA TRP A 120 13.38 10.37 -4.48
C TRP A 120 14.23 9.12 -4.21
N TYR A 121 15.39 9.31 -3.58
CA TYR A 121 16.16 8.22 -2.98
C TYR A 121 15.91 8.20 -1.47
N THR A 122 15.56 7.03 -0.95
CA THR A 122 15.53 6.78 0.49
C THR A 122 16.79 6.02 0.88
N ILE A 123 17.55 6.56 1.82
CA ILE A 123 18.76 5.93 2.36
C ILE A 123 18.38 5.13 3.61
N PHE A 124 18.86 3.90 3.70
CA PHE A 124 18.67 3.04 4.87
C PHE A 124 19.91 2.16 5.08
N ALA A 125 20.10 1.66 6.30
CA ALA A 125 21.12 0.67 6.61
C ALA A 125 20.52 -0.74 6.51
N LEU A 126 21.17 -1.62 5.74
CA LEU A 126 20.79 -3.02 5.62
C LEU A 126 21.71 -3.89 6.48
N ARG A 127 21.18 -4.47 7.54
CA ARG A 127 21.84 -5.56 8.28
C ARG A 127 21.47 -6.89 7.64
N LYS A 128 22.46 -7.70 7.28
CA LYS A 128 22.27 -9.03 6.70
C LYS A 128 23.06 -10.04 7.53
N GLU A 129 22.61 -11.29 7.61
CA GLU A 129 23.33 -12.33 8.33
C GLU A 129 23.34 -13.60 7.48
N ARG A 130 24.54 -14.11 7.16
CA ARG A 130 24.76 -15.34 6.36
C ARG A 130 24.06 -15.33 4.98
N VAL A 131 23.81 -14.16 4.41
CA VAL A 131 23.16 -13.98 3.10
C VAL A 131 24.05 -13.13 2.20
N GLU A 132 24.09 -13.47 0.92
CA GLU A 132 24.85 -12.69 -0.07
C GLU A 132 24.20 -11.32 -0.29
N HIS A 133 25.02 -10.30 -0.58
CA HIS A 133 24.52 -8.94 -0.69
C HIS A 133 23.44 -8.79 -1.78
N LEU A 134 23.68 -9.41 -2.95
CA LEU A 134 22.73 -9.39 -4.07
C LEU A 134 21.46 -10.19 -3.77
N GLU A 135 21.58 -11.28 -3.02
CA GLU A 135 20.42 -12.06 -2.59
C GLU A 135 19.55 -11.26 -1.60
N ALA A 136 20.16 -10.55 -0.64
CA ALA A 136 19.44 -9.68 0.28
C ALA A 136 18.70 -8.56 -0.47
N ILE A 137 19.34 -7.94 -1.47
CA ILE A 137 18.70 -6.93 -2.33
C ILE A 137 17.57 -7.56 -3.13
N ALA A 138 17.76 -8.75 -3.72
CA ALA A 138 16.71 -9.41 -4.49
C ALA A 138 15.47 -9.71 -3.64
N ARG A 139 15.66 -10.19 -2.40
CA ARG A 139 14.57 -10.41 -1.43
C ARG A 139 13.85 -9.09 -1.08
N LEU A 140 14.60 -8.01 -0.90
CA LEU A 140 14.05 -6.69 -0.62
C LEU A 140 13.28 -6.12 -1.81
N ALA A 141 13.83 -6.26 -3.02
CA ALA A 141 13.23 -5.82 -4.27
C ALA A 141 11.91 -6.56 -4.55
N ASP A 142 11.88 -7.87 -4.34
CA ASP A 142 10.67 -8.69 -4.44
C ASP A 142 9.62 -8.26 -3.40
N SER A 143 10.04 -8.09 -2.14
CA SER A 143 9.17 -7.60 -1.06
C SER A 143 8.58 -6.20 -1.37
N LEU A 144 9.39 -5.33 -1.97
CA LEU A 144 8.99 -3.98 -2.38
C LEU A 144 8.36 -3.94 -3.78
N GLN A 145 8.30 -5.06 -4.51
CA GLN A 145 7.91 -5.19 -5.93
C GLN A 145 8.47 -4.07 -6.82
N VAL A 146 9.75 -3.78 -6.64
CA VAL A 146 10.50 -2.87 -7.50
C VAL A 146 11.59 -3.66 -8.22
N PRO A 147 12.03 -3.23 -9.41
CA PRO A 147 13.19 -3.84 -10.04
C PRO A 147 14.45 -3.72 -9.17
N ASN A 148 15.34 -4.72 -9.22
CA ASN A 148 16.65 -4.66 -8.54
C ASN A 148 17.44 -3.39 -8.91
N SER A 149 17.25 -2.86 -10.13
CA SER A 149 17.89 -1.63 -10.60
C SER A 149 17.48 -0.36 -9.84
N TYR A 150 16.48 -0.42 -8.97
CA TYR A 150 16.07 0.70 -8.12
C TYR A 150 16.92 0.82 -6.85
N PHE A 151 17.78 -0.16 -6.58
CA PHE A 151 18.72 -0.12 -5.46
C PHE A 151 20.10 0.30 -5.96
N SER A 152 20.75 1.17 -5.19
CA SER A 152 22.14 1.56 -5.38
C SER A 152 22.88 1.34 -4.07
N TYR A 153 24.10 0.81 -4.15
CA TYR A 153 24.92 0.46 -2.99
C TYR A 153 26.40 0.73 -3.30
N HIS A 154 27.18 1.05 -2.27
CA HIS A 154 28.58 1.47 -2.41
C HIS A 154 29.56 0.31 -2.66
N GLY A 155 29.10 -0.95 -2.53
CA GLY A 155 29.91 -2.14 -2.76
C GLY A 155 29.25 -3.39 -2.20
N THR A 156 29.72 -4.57 -2.62
CA THR A 156 29.26 -5.84 -2.06
C THR A 156 29.99 -6.13 -0.74
N LYS A 157 29.26 -6.73 0.21
CA LYS A 157 29.81 -7.22 1.47
C LYS A 157 29.82 -8.74 1.46
N ASP A 158 30.85 -9.35 2.06
CA ASP A 158 31.06 -10.79 2.10
C ASP A 158 29.87 -11.55 2.70
N LYS A 159 29.75 -12.81 2.30
CA LYS A 159 28.69 -13.71 2.80
C LYS A 159 28.92 -14.11 4.26
N VAL A 160 30.18 -14.30 4.64
CA VAL A 160 30.60 -14.66 6.00
C VAL A 160 30.93 -13.35 6.72
N GLY A 161 29.91 -12.76 7.34
CA GLY A 161 29.98 -11.50 8.05
C GLY A 161 28.58 -11.04 8.48
N ILE A 162 28.52 -10.11 9.43
CA ILE A 162 27.30 -9.36 9.79
C ILE A 162 27.35 -8.01 9.05
#